data_AF-A0A6N8JPX4-F1
#
_entry.id   AF-A0A6N8JPX4-F1
#
_cell.length_a   1.000
_cell.length_b   1.000
_cell.length_c   1.000
_cell.angle_alpha   90.00
_cell.angle_beta   90.00
_cell.angle_gamma   90.00
#
_symmetry.space_group_name_H-M   'P 1'
#
loop_
_entity.id
_entity.type
_entity.pdbx_description
1 polymer ?
#
loop_
_entity_poly.entity_id
_entity_poly.type
_entity_poly.pdbx_seq_one_letter_code
_entity_poly.pdbx_strand_id
1 'polypeptide(L)'
;MGMVIHDDFWAACQAMPEKQRAPFLYALANYRFTKEEPKGSPPWLPTFIALKQRIDMGDEASERGRKMAQARWGKKQAQAPAKQDAEASAKQDAQAYAQADAQASNNSDAEDEVEIEVEIPPYIPPMLSSLQDAPFWLQCLGALNEFLGTTYTTMPEKCRHMLERCAGGYTVEQVRSMIAYKRDEWQGTKFSKRLTPNTLFSPDHFEQYMHEAKGEEKEAEAYAAYDQF
;
A
#
# COMPACT_ATOMS: atom_id res chain seq x y z
N MET A 1 19.93 -2.26 16.39
CA MET A 1 18.55 -1.80 16.11
C MET A 1 18.51 -0.31 16.41
N GLY A 2 18.18 0.54 15.43
CA GLY A 2 18.15 2.00 15.62
C GLY A 2 16.83 2.44 16.25
N MET A 3 16.87 3.44 17.14
CA MET A 3 15.66 4.09 17.65
C MET A 3 15.22 5.17 16.66
N VAL A 4 14.01 5.06 16.13
CA VAL A 4 13.39 6.13 15.33
C VAL A 4 12.68 7.07 16.29
N ILE A 5 13.12 8.33 16.31
CA ILE A 5 12.44 9.40 17.02
C ILE A 5 11.47 10.04 16.04
N HIS A 6 10.18 9.81 16.20
CA HIS A 6 9.12 10.51 15.47
C HIS A 6 9.02 11.97 15.93
N ASP A 7 8.59 12.84 15.01
CA ASP A 7 8.44 14.29 15.26
C ASP A 7 7.55 14.59 16.47
N ASP A 8 6.53 13.78 16.69
CA ASP A 8 5.62 13.88 17.85
C ASP A 8 6.35 13.73 19.19
N PHE A 9 7.37 12.86 19.28
CA PHE A 9 8.17 12.70 20.50
C PHE A 9 9.00 13.96 20.79
N TRP A 10 9.55 14.54 19.73
CA TRP A 10 10.34 15.76 19.81
C TRP A 10 9.47 16.97 20.16
N ALA A 11 8.29 17.07 19.55
CA ALA A 11 7.29 18.11 19.86
C ALA A 11 6.82 18.02 21.32
N ALA A 12 6.50 16.82 21.79
CA ALA A 12 6.13 16.59 23.19
C ALA A 12 7.25 17.00 24.15
N CYS A 13 8.50 16.68 23.81
CA CYS A 13 9.66 17.11 24.60
C CYS A 13 9.80 18.63 24.63
N GLN A 14 9.65 19.33 23.50
CA GLN A 14 9.73 20.78 23.46
C GLN A 14 8.63 21.48 24.27
N ALA A 15 7.43 20.91 24.30
CA ALA A 15 6.31 21.42 25.09
C ALA A 15 6.52 21.30 26.62
N MET A 16 7.48 20.48 27.06
CA MET A 16 7.81 20.33 28.49
C MET A 16 8.80 21.39 28.97
N PRO A 17 8.78 21.73 30.28
CA PRO A 17 9.81 22.55 30.90
C PRO A 17 11.20 21.93 30.72
N GLU A 18 12.23 22.76 30.52
CA GLU A 18 13.59 22.32 30.18
C GLU A 18 14.17 21.26 31.14
N LYS A 19 13.91 21.42 32.44
CA LYS A 19 14.35 20.48 33.49
C LYS A 19 13.75 19.07 33.34
N GLN A 20 12.63 18.94 32.64
CA GLN A 20 11.90 17.67 32.46
C GLN A 20 12.19 17.00 31.12
N ARG A 21 12.77 17.72 30.14
CA ARG A 21 13.04 17.22 28.79
C ARG A 21 14.02 16.04 28.77
N ALA A 22 15.17 16.23 29.41
CA ALA A 22 16.22 15.22 29.49
C ALA A 22 15.77 13.91 30.18
N PRO A 23 15.14 13.95 31.38
CA PRO A 23 14.66 12.71 32.01
C PRO A 23 13.54 12.02 31.22
N PHE A 24 12.69 12.77 30.53
CA PHE A 24 11.66 12.21 29.66
C PHE A 24 12.25 11.49 28.43
N LEU A 25 13.17 12.14 27.70
CA LEU A 25 13.86 11.51 26.56
C LEU A 25 14.69 10.28 26.98
N TYR A 26 15.35 10.36 28.13
CA TYR A 26 16.09 9.24 28.70
C TYR A 26 15.15 8.07 29.01
N ALA A 27 13.97 8.33 29.57
CA ALA A 27 12.98 7.29 29.86
C ALA A 27 12.47 6.60 28.57
N LEU A 28 12.20 7.36 27.50
CA LEU A 28 11.81 6.79 26.20
C LEU A 28 12.92 5.91 25.60
N ALA A 29 14.17 6.37 25.67
CA ALA A 29 15.31 5.61 25.20
C ALA A 29 15.53 4.34 26.03
N ASN A 30 15.47 4.45 27.37
CA ASN A 30 15.61 3.28 28.25
C ASN A 30 14.52 2.26 27.96
N TYR A 31 13.25 2.70 27.88
CA TYR A 31 12.14 1.82 27.53
C TYR A 31 12.36 1.09 26.20
N ARG A 32 12.89 1.76 25.17
CA ARG A 32 13.14 1.10 23.88
C ARG A 32 14.15 -0.04 23.99
N PHE A 33 15.22 0.14 24.76
CA PHE A 33 16.34 -0.81 24.80
C PHE A 33 16.20 -1.87 25.89
N THR A 34 15.62 -1.52 27.04
CA THR A 34 15.54 -2.38 28.23
C THR A 34 14.11 -2.77 28.59
N LYS A 35 13.10 -2.13 27.98
CA LYS A 35 11.67 -2.28 28.31
C LYS A 35 11.35 -1.93 29.78
N GLU A 36 12.22 -1.16 30.43
CA GLU A 36 12.00 -0.64 31.78
C GLU A 36 11.15 0.64 31.75
N GLU A 37 10.15 0.69 32.62
CA GLU A 37 9.31 1.87 32.80
C GLU A 37 9.97 2.89 33.75
N PRO A 38 9.67 4.20 33.56
CA PRO A 38 10.15 5.23 34.47
C PRO A 38 9.61 4.99 35.89
N LYS A 39 10.50 5.07 36.88
CA LYS A 39 10.13 4.87 38.29
C LYS A 39 9.42 6.12 38.84
N GLY A 40 8.31 5.90 39.54
CA GLY A 40 7.53 6.95 40.22
C GLY A 40 6.43 7.54 39.36
N SER A 41 5.90 8.71 39.77
CA SER A 41 4.85 9.45 39.04
C SER A 41 5.35 10.82 38.59
N PRO A 42 6.27 10.87 37.60
CA PRO A 42 6.73 12.14 37.07
C PRO A 42 5.60 12.86 36.30
N PRO A 43 5.60 14.20 36.22
CA PRO A 43 4.54 14.96 35.56
C PRO A 43 4.31 14.60 34.07
N TRP A 44 5.34 14.06 33.41
CA TRP A 44 5.33 13.64 32.00
C TRP A 44 4.94 12.16 31.79
N LEU A 45 4.58 11.43 32.86
CA LEU A 45 4.21 10.02 32.79
C LEU A 45 3.02 9.74 31.85
N PRO A 46 1.93 10.53 31.82
CA PRO A 46 0.81 10.30 30.89
C PRO A 46 1.27 10.38 29.42
N THR A 47 2.14 11.34 29.11
CA THR A 47 2.73 11.50 27.78
C THR A 47 3.63 10.30 27.44
N PHE A 48 4.42 9.81 28.41
CA PHE A 48 5.20 8.59 28.22
C PHE A 48 4.31 7.38 27.89
N ILE A 49 3.19 7.17 28.60
CA ILE A 49 2.26 6.06 28.37
C ILE A 49 1.66 6.10 26.95
N ALA A 50 1.23 7.28 26.49
CA ALA A 50 0.69 7.44 25.13
C ALA A 50 1.71 7.09 24.03
N LEU A 51 2.98 7.41 24.28
CA LEU A 51 4.08 7.19 23.33
C LEU A 51 4.65 5.76 23.41
N LYS A 52 4.56 5.13 24.58
CA LYS A 52 4.92 3.72 24.84
C LYS A 52 4.21 2.77 23.87
N GLN A 53 2.89 2.89 23.75
CA GLN A 53 2.07 2.05 22.86
C GLN A 53 2.56 2.10 21.41
N ARG A 54 2.95 3.28 20.93
CA ARG A 54 3.47 3.44 19.56
C ARG A 54 4.85 2.80 19.37
N ILE A 55 5.71 2.85 20.38
CA ILE A 55 7.03 2.18 20.34
C ILE A 55 6.84 0.67 20.20
N ASP A 56 5.91 0.09 20.96
CA ASP A 56 5.63 -1.35 20.91
C ASP A 56 4.98 -1.75 19.57
N MET A 57 4.04 -0.96 19.04
CA MET A 57 3.48 -1.16 17.71
C MET A 57 4.55 -1.12 16.61
N GLY A 58 5.52 -0.21 16.71
CA GLY A 58 6.63 -0.10 15.77
C GLY A 58 7.58 -1.30 15.82
N ASP A 59 7.87 -1.82 17.02
CA ASP A 59 8.67 -3.03 17.19
C ASP A 59 7.93 -4.24 16.58
N GLU A 60 6.65 -4.44 16.91
CA GLU A 60 5.84 -5.52 16.35
C GLU A 60 5.74 -5.48 14.82
N ALA A 61 5.48 -4.30 14.24
CA ALA A 61 5.42 -4.11 12.80
C ALA A 61 6.77 -4.44 12.14
N SER A 62 7.89 -4.04 12.75
CA SER A 62 9.23 -4.39 12.28
C SER A 62 9.48 -5.89 12.37
N GLU A 63 9.11 -6.54 13.47
CA GLU A 63 9.25 -7.99 13.65
C GLU A 63 8.42 -8.78 12.64
N ARG A 64 7.16 -8.37 12.43
CA ARG A 64 6.28 -8.94 11.41
C ARG A 64 6.90 -8.75 10.02
N GLY A 65 7.43 -7.57 9.73
CA GLY A 65 8.16 -7.29 8.48
C GLY A 65 9.37 -8.19 8.27
N ARG A 66 10.22 -8.37 9.31
CA ARG A 66 11.37 -9.28 9.25
C ARG A 66 10.96 -10.74 9.05
N LYS A 67 9.95 -11.21 9.78
CA LYS A 67 9.41 -12.58 9.64
C LYS A 67 8.87 -12.82 8.23
N MET A 68 8.13 -11.85 7.68
CA MET A 68 7.61 -11.94 6.31
C MET A 68 8.72 -11.90 5.26
N ALA A 69 9.77 -11.09 5.46
CA ALA A 69 10.94 -11.07 4.59
C ALA A 69 11.72 -12.40 4.65
N GLN A 70 11.94 -12.96 5.85
CA GLN A 70 12.58 -14.26 6.05
C GLN A 70 11.77 -15.39 5.40
N ALA A 71 10.44 -15.40 5.55
CA ALA A 71 9.56 -16.37 4.91
C ALA A 71 9.59 -16.27 3.37
N ARG A 72 9.66 -15.04 2.82
CA ARG A 72 9.80 -14.81 1.37
C ARG A 72 11.14 -15.31 0.83
N TRP A 73 12.23 -15.09 1.55
CA TRP A 73 13.57 -15.51 1.11
C TRP A 73 13.82 -17.01 1.33
N GLY A 74 13.25 -17.61 2.38
CA GLY A 74 13.31 -19.05 2.62
C GLY A 74 12.62 -19.89 1.52
N LYS A 75 11.47 -19.43 1.01
CA LYS A 75 10.79 -20.09 -0.12
C LYS A 75 11.56 -20.00 -1.43
N LYS A 76 12.35 -18.94 -1.64
CA LYS A 76 13.18 -18.76 -2.85
C LYS A 76 14.37 -19.72 -2.90
N GLN A 77 14.80 -20.25 -1.75
CA GLN A 77 15.93 -21.18 -1.65
C GLN A 77 15.50 -22.65 -1.79
N ALA A 78 14.22 -22.96 -1.59
CA ALA A 78 13.66 -24.31 -1.71
C ALA A 78 13.22 -24.69 -3.14
N GLN A 79 13.32 -23.79 -4.11
CA GLN A 79 12.74 -23.98 -5.44
C GLN A 79 13.77 -23.86 -6.57
N ALA A 80 14.69 -24.83 -6.63
CA ALA A 80 15.27 -25.35 -7.88
C ALA A 80 16.08 -26.65 -7.63
N PRO A 81 15.98 -27.68 -8.49
CA PRO A 81 14.82 -28.17 -9.22
C PRO A 81 14.52 -29.65 -8.89
N ALA A 82 13.25 -30.03 -8.72
CA ALA A 82 12.82 -31.41 -8.91
C ALA A 82 11.46 -31.37 -9.61
N LYS A 83 11.49 -31.51 -10.94
CA LYS A 83 10.32 -31.80 -11.75
C LYS A 83 10.04 -33.29 -11.60
N GLN A 84 8.91 -33.61 -10.98
CA GLN A 84 8.08 -34.83 -11.02
C GLN A 84 7.41 -34.92 -9.64
N ASP A 85 6.15 -35.35 -9.57
CA ASP A 85 5.27 -35.39 -8.38
C ASP A 85 4.33 -34.18 -8.14
N ALA A 86 4.04 -33.40 -9.18
CA ALA A 86 3.10 -32.26 -9.09
C ALA A 86 1.60 -32.64 -8.97
N GLU A 87 1.21 -33.92 -9.08
CA GLU A 87 -0.21 -34.30 -9.17
C GLU A 87 -0.78 -34.93 -7.88
N ALA A 88 0.06 -35.44 -6.98
CA ALA A 88 -0.40 -36.04 -5.72
C ALA A 88 -0.60 -34.99 -4.60
N SER A 89 0.27 -33.96 -4.54
CA SER A 89 0.22 -32.94 -3.49
C SER A 89 -0.98 -31.99 -3.64
N ALA A 90 -1.39 -31.71 -4.89
CA ALA A 90 -2.49 -30.80 -5.18
C ALA A 90 -3.85 -31.28 -4.63
N LYS A 91 -4.04 -32.60 -4.47
CA LYS A 91 -5.27 -33.16 -3.90
C LYS A 91 -5.27 -33.17 -2.37
N GLN A 92 -4.10 -33.30 -1.73
CA GLN A 92 -3.98 -33.23 -0.28
C GLN A 92 -4.12 -31.78 0.23
N ASP A 93 -3.55 -30.81 -0.48
CA ASP A 93 -3.64 -29.38 -0.10
C ASP A 93 -5.07 -28.82 -0.25
N ALA A 94 -5.83 -29.30 -1.25
CA ALA A 94 -7.24 -28.91 -1.44
C ALA A 94 -8.16 -29.45 -0.33
N GLN A 95 -7.87 -30.64 0.20
CA GLN A 95 -8.63 -31.24 1.31
C GLN A 95 -8.26 -30.60 2.66
N ALA A 96 -7.01 -30.18 2.84
CA ALA A 96 -6.56 -29.47 4.03
C ALA A 96 -7.16 -28.05 4.13
N TYR A 97 -7.29 -27.33 3.00
CA TYR A 97 -7.96 -26.02 2.98
C TYR A 97 -9.46 -26.11 3.27
N ALA A 98 -10.15 -27.14 2.76
CA ALA A 98 -11.58 -27.34 3.02
C ALA A 98 -11.89 -27.70 4.49
N GLN A 99 -10.98 -28.37 5.18
CA GLN A 99 -11.13 -28.68 6.62
C GLN A 99 -10.80 -27.48 7.52
N ALA A 100 -9.87 -26.61 7.12
CA ALA A 100 -9.54 -25.40 7.87
C ALA A 100 -10.66 -24.35 7.85
N ASP A 101 -11.35 -24.17 6.72
CA ASP A 101 -12.51 -23.26 6.62
C ASP A 101 -13.71 -23.74 7.46
N ALA A 102 -13.90 -25.06 7.61
CA ALA A 102 -14.97 -25.62 8.43
C ALA A 102 -14.73 -25.44 9.95
N GLN A 103 -13.47 -25.33 10.39
CA GLN A 103 -13.12 -25.11 11.81
C GLN A 103 -13.04 -23.62 12.19
N ALA A 104 -12.82 -22.72 11.23
CA ALA A 104 -12.82 -21.27 11.48
C ALA A 104 -14.23 -20.70 11.77
N SER A 105 -15.30 -21.43 11.43
CA SER A 105 -16.69 -20.99 11.64
C SER A 105 -17.22 -21.21 13.07
N ASN A 106 -16.42 -21.75 14.01
CA ASN A 106 -16.87 -22.12 15.37
C ASN A 106 -16.22 -21.35 16.53
N ASN A 107 -15.43 -20.31 16.28
CA ASN A 107 -14.94 -19.44 17.36
C ASN A 107 -15.73 -18.13 17.39
N SER A 108 -16.66 -18.07 18.34
CA SER A 108 -17.32 -16.86 18.79
C SER A 108 -16.39 -16.07 19.71
N ASP A 109 -15.60 -15.16 19.14
CA ASP A 109 -14.99 -14.07 19.90
C ASP A 109 -14.71 -12.90 18.94
N ALA A 110 -15.78 -12.24 18.53
CA ALA A 110 -15.72 -11.00 17.78
C ALA A 110 -15.86 -9.86 18.79
N GLU A 111 -14.77 -9.12 19.00
CA GLU A 111 -14.86 -7.85 19.71
C GLU A 111 -15.67 -6.87 18.85
N ASP A 112 -16.73 -6.36 19.45
CA ASP A 112 -17.70 -5.43 18.86
C ASP A 112 -17.04 -4.05 18.79
N GLU A 113 -16.38 -3.74 17.67
CA GLU A 113 -15.89 -2.40 17.40
C GLU A 113 -17.09 -1.50 17.04
N VAL A 114 -17.43 -0.61 17.96
CA VAL A 114 -18.41 0.46 17.73
C VAL A 114 -17.80 1.45 16.74
N GLU A 115 -18.12 1.28 15.46
CA GLU A 115 -17.89 2.29 14.41
C GLU A 115 -18.67 3.56 14.79
N ILE A 116 -17.93 4.60 15.16
CA ILE A 116 -18.50 5.94 15.24
C ILE A 116 -18.66 6.44 13.80
N GLU A 117 -19.86 6.23 13.24
CA GLU A 117 -20.31 6.90 12.02
C GLU A 117 -20.34 8.42 12.26
N VAL A 118 -19.25 9.09 11.91
CA VAL A 118 -19.31 10.51 11.61
C VAL A 118 -20.00 10.60 10.25
N GLU A 119 -21.25 11.05 10.22
CA GLU A 119 -21.93 11.44 8.99
C GLU A 119 -21.14 12.57 8.32
N ILE A 120 -20.19 12.20 7.46
CA ILE A 120 -19.58 13.13 6.53
C ILE A 120 -20.67 13.41 5.50
N PRO A 121 -21.15 14.65 5.36
CA PRO A 121 -22.16 14.97 4.35
C PRO A 121 -21.64 14.51 2.98
N PRO A 122 -22.49 13.95 2.10
CA PRO A 122 -22.06 13.46 0.81
C PRO A 122 -21.35 14.60 0.08
N TYR A 123 -20.04 14.47 -0.07
CA TYR A 123 -19.25 15.44 -0.81
C TYR A 123 -19.67 15.35 -2.26
N ILE A 124 -20.49 16.31 -2.70
CA ILE A 124 -20.82 16.53 -4.10
C ILE A 124 -19.62 17.30 -4.65
N PRO A 125 -18.70 16.67 -5.41
CA PRO A 125 -17.65 17.43 -6.07
C PRO A 125 -18.33 18.49 -6.95
N PRO A 126 -17.83 19.75 -6.97
CA PRO A 126 -18.32 20.73 -7.92
C PRO A 126 -18.25 20.08 -9.29
N MET A 127 -19.37 20.04 -10.03
CA MET A 127 -19.38 19.52 -11.38
C MET A 127 -18.32 20.28 -12.17
N LEU A 128 -17.21 19.58 -12.40
CA LEU A 128 -16.02 20.13 -12.98
C LEU A 128 -16.37 20.49 -14.42
N SER A 129 -16.56 21.78 -14.67
CA SER A 129 -16.99 22.28 -15.98
C SER A 129 -15.92 22.09 -17.07
N SER A 130 -14.70 21.66 -16.70
CA SER A 130 -13.64 21.20 -17.61
C SER A 130 -12.65 20.27 -16.88
N LEU A 131 -12.50 19.02 -17.34
CA LEU A 131 -11.47 18.08 -16.88
C LEU A 131 -10.03 18.61 -17.12
N GLN A 132 -9.86 19.61 -17.99
CA GLN A 132 -8.56 20.22 -18.29
C GLN A 132 -7.90 20.93 -17.09
N ASP A 133 -8.66 21.50 -16.16
CA ASP A 133 -8.12 22.26 -15.01
C ASP A 133 -8.00 21.42 -13.73
N ALA A 134 -8.34 20.13 -13.79
CA ALA A 134 -8.24 19.22 -12.65
C ALA A 134 -6.78 18.82 -12.34
N PRO A 135 -6.49 18.42 -11.09
CA PRO A 135 -5.20 17.85 -10.75
C PRO A 135 -4.92 16.60 -11.59
N PHE A 136 -3.65 16.38 -11.93
CA PHE A 136 -3.21 15.31 -12.85
C PHE A 136 -3.78 13.94 -12.49
N TRP A 137 -3.74 13.56 -11.21
CA TRP A 137 -4.26 12.27 -10.75
C TRP A 137 -5.76 12.09 -11.02
N LEU A 138 -6.55 13.17 -10.99
CA LEU A 138 -7.98 13.14 -11.26
C LEU A 138 -8.26 13.02 -12.75
N GLN A 139 -7.43 13.64 -13.60
CA GLN A 139 -7.47 13.43 -15.04
C GLN A 139 -7.15 11.97 -15.42
N CYS A 140 -6.13 11.37 -14.79
CA CYS A 140 -5.80 9.96 -14.97
C CYS A 140 -6.91 9.02 -14.48
N LEU A 141 -7.59 9.36 -13.38
CA LEU A 141 -8.74 8.61 -12.89
C LEU A 141 -9.93 8.70 -13.86
N GLY A 142 -10.18 9.88 -14.41
CA GLY A 142 -11.18 10.10 -15.46
C GLY A 142 -10.92 9.24 -16.69
N ALA A 143 -9.66 9.20 -17.15
CA ALA A 143 -9.25 8.32 -18.25
C ALA A 143 -9.51 6.83 -17.94
N LEU A 144 -9.16 6.36 -16.74
CA LEU A 144 -9.42 4.98 -16.33
C LEU A 144 -10.92 4.67 -16.32
N ASN A 145 -11.74 5.59 -15.80
CA ASN A 145 -13.19 5.46 -15.77
C ASN A 145 -13.79 5.37 -17.18
N GLU A 146 -13.31 6.19 -18.10
CA GLU A 146 -13.72 6.20 -19.51
C GLU A 146 -13.38 4.87 -20.21
N PHE A 147 -12.17 4.35 -20.04
CA PHE A 147 -11.72 3.11 -20.69
C PHE A 147 -12.34 1.84 -20.11
N LEU A 148 -12.57 1.80 -18.80
CA LEU A 148 -13.11 0.62 -18.11
C LEU A 148 -14.63 0.69 -17.91
N GLY A 149 -15.28 1.82 -18.25
CA GLY A 149 -16.69 2.06 -17.96
C GLY A 149 -16.99 2.07 -16.46
N THR A 150 -16.05 2.55 -15.65
CA THR A 150 -16.16 2.56 -14.18
C THR A 150 -16.46 3.96 -13.67
N THR A 151 -16.90 4.05 -12.41
CA THR A 151 -17.34 5.31 -11.78
C THR A 151 -16.53 5.60 -10.51
N TYR A 152 -15.22 5.38 -10.56
CA TYR A 152 -14.36 5.65 -9.40
C TYR A 152 -14.27 7.15 -9.13
N THR A 153 -14.64 7.56 -7.92
CA THR A 153 -14.56 8.97 -7.48
C THR A 153 -13.23 9.29 -6.78
N THR A 154 -12.54 8.26 -6.27
CA THR A 154 -11.30 8.40 -5.51
C THR A 154 -10.38 7.18 -5.72
N MET A 155 -9.12 7.30 -5.30
CA MET A 155 -8.14 6.20 -5.31
C MET A 155 -7.27 6.26 -4.05
N PRO A 156 -6.56 5.17 -3.70
CA PRO A 156 -5.69 5.14 -2.52
C PRO A 156 -4.63 6.24 -2.55
N GLU A 157 -4.33 6.81 -1.38
CA GLU A 157 -3.42 7.95 -1.23
C GLU A 157 -2.04 7.72 -1.86
N LYS A 158 -1.50 6.50 -1.72
CA LYS A 158 -0.21 6.11 -2.32
C LYS A 158 -0.21 6.22 -3.86
N CYS A 159 -1.33 5.90 -4.50
CA CYS A 159 -1.48 6.01 -5.96
C CYS A 159 -1.59 7.49 -6.38
N ARG A 160 -2.29 8.30 -5.58
CA ARG A 160 -2.39 9.76 -5.82
C ARG A 160 -1.02 10.42 -5.75
N HIS A 161 -0.26 10.16 -4.69
CA HIS A 161 1.10 10.68 -4.51
C HIS A 161 2.04 10.23 -5.64
N MET A 162 1.91 9.00 -6.11
CA MET A 162 2.68 8.52 -7.27
C MET A 162 2.40 9.34 -8.52
N LEU A 163 1.13 9.51 -8.87
CA LEU A 163 0.72 10.30 -10.03
C LEU A 163 1.15 11.77 -9.91
N GLU A 164 1.02 12.37 -8.72
CA GLU A 164 1.46 13.75 -8.47
C GLU A 164 2.98 13.90 -8.63
N ARG A 165 3.77 12.94 -8.13
CA ARG A 165 5.23 12.89 -8.34
C ARG A 165 5.60 12.79 -9.83
N CYS A 166 4.80 12.06 -10.59
CA CYS A 166 5.03 11.79 -12.02
C CYS A 166 4.42 12.83 -12.96
N ALA A 167 3.66 13.81 -12.45
CA ALA A 167 2.94 14.81 -13.25
C ALA A 167 3.85 15.66 -14.15
N GLY A 168 5.15 15.79 -13.80
CA GLY A 168 6.14 16.49 -14.62
C GLY A 168 6.83 15.64 -15.69
N GLY A 169 6.68 14.31 -15.65
CA GLY A 169 7.40 13.38 -16.54
C GLY A 169 6.52 12.65 -17.56
N TYR A 170 5.22 12.57 -17.31
CA TYR A 170 4.28 11.84 -18.15
C TYR A 170 3.04 12.68 -18.44
N THR A 171 2.49 12.55 -19.65
CA THR A 171 1.25 13.23 -20.05
C THR A 171 0.04 12.34 -19.79
N VAL A 172 -1.14 12.94 -19.67
CA VAL A 172 -2.39 12.20 -19.50
C VAL A 172 -2.64 11.27 -20.69
N GLU A 173 -2.27 11.68 -21.91
CA GLU A 173 -2.35 10.83 -23.11
C GLU A 173 -1.48 9.58 -23.01
N GLN A 174 -0.25 9.69 -22.50
CA GLN A 174 0.61 8.51 -22.30
C GLN A 174 0.00 7.55 -21.26
N VAL A 175 -0.65 8.09 -20.23
CA VAL A 175 -1.37 7.28 -19.24
C VAL A 175 -2.61 6.61 -19.87
N ARG A 176 -3.30 7.30 -20.78
CA ARG A 176 -4.40 6.71 -21.57
C ARG A 176 -3.93 5.54 -22.41
N SER A 177 -2.83 5.69 -23.16
CA SER A 177 -2.22 4.59 -23.94
C SER A 177 -1.87 3.40 -23.04
N MET A 178 -1.26 3.65 -21.88
CA MET A 178 -0.93 2.59 -20.92
C MET A 178 -2.18 1.83 -20.43
N ILE A 179 -3.27 2.54 -20.13
CA ILE A 179 -4.52 1.91 -19.68
C ILE A 179 -5.12 1.05 -20.80
N ALA A 180 -5.12 1.53 -22.04
CA ALA A 180 -5.59 0.78 -23.20
C ALA A 180 -4.77 -0.49 -23.42
N TYR A 181 -3.44 -0.37 -23.43
CA TYR A 181 -2.52 -1.49 -23.54
C TYR A 181 -2.78 -2.56 -22.48
N LYS A 182 -2.86 -2.16 -21.20
CA LYS A 182 -3.09 -3.09 -20.09
C LYS A 182 -4.47 -3.72 -20.09
N ARG A 183 -5.48 -2.99 -20.57
CA ARG A 183 -6.80 -3.54 -20.78
C ARG A 183 -6.76 -4.68 -21.79
N ASP A 184 -6.12 -4.45 -22.95
CA ASP A 184 -6.06 -5.41 -24.05
C ASP A 184 -5.19 -6.62 -23.69
N GLU A 185 -4.02 -6.38 -23.07
CA GLU A 185 -3.12 -7.43 -22.59
C GLU A 185 -3.81 -8.36 -21.58
N TRP A 186 -4.60 -7.79 -20.65
CA TRP A 186 -5.25 -8.57 -19.60
C TRP A 186 -6.67 -9.01 -19.97
N GLN A 187 -7.19 -8.62 -21.14
CA GLN A 187 -8.47 -9.05 -21.64
C GLN A 187 -8.49 -10.59 -21.77
N GLY A 188 -9.55 -11.23 -21.27
CA GLY A 188 -9.67 -12.69 -21.29
C GLY A 188 -8.80 -13.44 -20.28
N THR A 189 -7.96 -12.74 -19.51
CA THR A 189 -7.17 -13.34 -18.42
C THR A 189 -7.84 -13.13 -17.06
N LYS A 190 -7.36 -13.85 -16.04
CA LYS A 190 -7.74 -13.64 -14.64
C LYS A 190 -7.39 -12.24 -14.11
N PHE A 191 -6.50 -11.51 -14.77
CA PHE A 191 -6.03 -10.19 -14.36
C PHE A 191 -6.95 -9.06 -14.83
N SER A 192 -7.86 -9.32 -15.78
CA SER A 192 -8.92 -8.36 -16.18
C SER A 192 -9.71 -7.83 -14.99
N LYS A 193 -10.04 -8.70 -14.03
CA LYS A 193 -10.76 -8.33 -12.78
C LYS A 193 -9.94 -7.46 -11.83
N ARG A 194 -8.63 -7.32 -12.06
CA ARG A 194 -7.71 -6.52 -11.25
C ARG A 194 -7.34 -5.18 -11.91
N LEU A 195 -7.98 -4.82 -13.02
CA LEU A 195 -7.88 -3.47 -13.60
C LEU A 195 -8.58 -2.46 -12.69
N THR A 196 -7.87 -2.04 -11.64
CA THR A 196 -8.32 -1.08 -10.63
C THR A 196 -7.28 0.02 -10.48
N PRO A 197 -7.66 1.20 -9.97
CA PRO A 197 -6.72 2.29 -9.71
C PRO A 197 -5.52 1.84 -8.87
N ASN A 198 -5.73 0.97 -7.89
CA ASN A 198 -4.67 0.47 -7.01
C ASN A 198 -3.64 -0.41 -7.75
N THR A 199 -4.06 -1.16 -8.77
CA THR A 199 -3.15 -2.05 -9.52
C THR A 199 -2.42 -1.28 -10.62
N LEU A 200 -3.14 -0.44 -11.38
CA LEU A 200 -2.54 0.30 -12.50
C LEU A 200 -1.65 1.46 -12.04
N PHE A 201 -2.05 2.17 -10.98
CA PHE A 201 -1.31 3.34 -10.47
C PHE A 201 -0.49 3.02 -9.22
N SER A 202 -0.16 1.74 -9.01
CA SER A 202 0.68 1.32 -7.90
C SER A 202 2.09 1.91 -8.04
N PRO A 203 2.68 2.46 -6.96
CA PRO A 203 4.03 2.95 -6.95
C PRO A 203 5.09 1.98 -7.49
N ASP A 204 4.86 0.69 -7.30
CA ASP A 204 5.84 -0.35 -7.59
C ASP A 204 5.87 -0.75 -9.09
N HIS A 205 4.77 -0.51 -9.82
CA HIS A 205 4.60 -1.05 -11.18
C HIS A 205 4.19 0.01 -12.21
N PHE A 206 3.79 1.21 -11.79
CA PHE A 206 3.32 2.27 -12.69
C PHE A 206 4.34 2.61 -13.78
N GLU A 207 5.60 2.91 -13.39
CA GLU A 207 6.64 3.25 -14.37
C GLU A 207 6.93 2.08 -15.31
N GLN A 208 6.92 0.84 -14.80
CA GLN A 208 7.09 -0.35 -15.63
C GLN A 208 6.00 -0.45 -16.70
N TYR A 209 4.72 -0.28 -16.32
CA TYR A 209 3.61 -0.31 -17.27
C TYR A 209 3.70 0.81 -18.30
N MET A 210 4.14 2.00 -17.89
CA MET A 210 4.39 3.11 -18.81
C MET A 210 5.50 2.81 -19.82
N HIS A 211 6.56 2.11 -19.40
CA HIS A 211 7.64 1.71 -20.29
C HIS A 211 7.22 0.61 -21.27
N GLU A 212 6.43 -0.36 -20.83
CA GLU A 212 5.89 -1.42 -21.68
C GLU A 212 4.98 -0.84 -22.77
N ALA A 213 4.07 0.06 -22.42
CA ALA A 213 3.20 0.75 -23.38
C ALA A 213 4.01 1.58 -24.40
N LYS A 214 5.04 2.31 -23.96
CA LYS A 214 5.93 3.07 -24.86
C LYS A 214 6.77 2.18 -25.77
N GLY A 215 7.06 0.94 -25.34
CA GLY A 215 7.78 -0.05 -26.15
C GLY A 215 6.91 -0.52 -27.31
N GLU A 216 5.65 -0.86 -27.03
CA GLU A 216 4.70 -1.30 -28.05
C GLU A 216 4.35 -0.20 -29.05
N GLU A 217 4.11 1.04 -28.60
CA GLU A 217 3.85 2.18 -29.51
C GLU A 217 4.96 2.33 -30.55
N LYS A 218 6.23 2.21 -30.13
CA LYS A 218 7.40 2.28 -31.03
C LYS A 218 7.48 1.10 -31.99
N GLU A 219 7.16 -0.11 -31.52
CA GLU A 219 7.15 -1.29 -32.38
C GLU A 219 6.01 -1.24 -33.41
N ALA A 220 4.82 -0.78 -33.01
CA ALA A 220 3.68 -0.58 -33.90
C ALA A 220 3.98 0.49 -34.97
N GLU A 221 4.61 1.61 -34.61
CA GLU A 221 5.08 2.62 -35.57
C GLU A 221 6.11 2.05 -36.55
N ALA A 222 7.05 1.22 -36.06
CA ALA A 222 8.05 0.59 -36.91
C ALA A 222 7.41 -0.39 -37.91
N TYR A 223 6.45 -1.22 -37.49
CA TYR A 223 5.72 -2.13 -38.38
C TYR A 223 4.84 -1.38 -39.38
N ALA A 224 4.17 -0.29 -38.99
CA ALA A 224 3.37 0.54 -39.89
C ALA A 224 4.22 1.20 -40.98
N ALA A 225 5.49 1.53 -40.70
CA ALA A 225 6.43 2.05 -41.68
C ALA A 225 6.89 1.00 -42.71
N TYR A 226 6.87 -0.29 -42.36
CA TYR A 226 7.17 -1.39 -43.28
C TYR A 226 6.00 -1.71 -44.23
N ASP A 227 4.76 -1.49 -43.81
CA ASP A 227 3.54 -1.79 -44.60
C ASP A 227 3.21 -0.70 -45.65
N GLN A 228 3.99 0.39 -45.68
CA GLN A 228 3.86 1.48 -46.66
C GLN A 228 4.79 1.34 -47.89
N PHE A 229 5.49 0.21 -48.03
CA PHE A 229 6.35 -0.13 -49.17
C PHE A 229 5.87 -1.40 -49.88
#